data_AF-X1AIZ3-F1
#
_entry.id   AF-X1AIZ3-F1
#
_cell.length_a   1.000
_cell.length_b   1.000
_cell.length_c   1.000
_cell.angle_alpha   90.00
_cell.angle_beta   90.00
_cell.angle_gamma   90.00
#
_symmetry.space_group_name_H-M   'P 1'
#
loop_
_entity.id
_entity.type
_entity.pdbx_description
1 polymer ?
#
loop_
_entity_poly.entity_id
_entity_poly.type
_entity_poly.pdbx_seq_one_letter_code
_entity_poly.pdbx_strand_id
1 'polypeptide(L)'
;MIEIADAIREGSNAYLKRQNKTLAIFVLIMAILLWILLDFRIALAYILGTICTALASFLGMAAAVRANVITANAARGSLNDAFKIAFYGGAVMGLSIVGMALLGISVLYLIFGPEGLDVVLGFSFGASALALFAKAGGGIYTKTADIGADLVGKVELGIPEDDPRNPAVIADNVGDNVGDVAGTGADLIDSYIACVVAAMILGRTLGINFVVLPLLIGAIGIFASLIGTFFC
;
A
#
# COMPACT_ATOMS: atom_id res chain seq x y z
N MET A 1 6.14 17.59 19.74
CA MET A 1 6.37 16.87 18.46
C MET A 1 6.48 15.37 18.68
N ILE A 2 7.37 14.87 19.56
CA ILE A 2 7.54 13.43 19.80
C ILE A 2 6.26 12.78 20.33
N GLU A 3 5.65 13.33 21.39
CA GLU A 3 4.42 12.78 21.97
C GLU A 3 3.25 12.70 20.98
N ILE A 4 3.11 13.73 20.11
CA ILE A 4 2.09 13.76 19.05
C ILE A 4 2.39 12.67 18.00
N ALA A 5 3.64 12.55 17.57
CA ALA A 5 4.06 11.52 16.62
C ALA A 5 3.86 10.11 17.19
N ASP A 6 4.10 9.91 18.48
CA ASP A 6 3.84 8.64 19.16
C ASP A 6 2.35 8.32 19.21
N ALA A 7 1.48 9.30 19.48
CA ALA A 7 0.02 9.12 19.44
C ALA A 7 -0.47 8.74 18.03
N ILE A 8 0.02 9.43 16.99
CA ILE A 8 -0.31 9.10 15.59
C ILE A 8 0.19 7.69 15.24
N ARG A 9 1.40 7.33 15.66
CA ARG A 9 1.98 6.00 15.43
C ARG A 9 1.19 4.91 16.13
N GLU A 10 0.80 5.13 17.38
CA GLU A 10 -0.01 4.18 18.15
C GLU A 10 -1.36 3.96 17.48
N GLY A 11 -2.07 5.05 17.14
CA GLY A 11 -3.36 5.01 16.45
C GLY A 11 -3.28 4.29 15.09
N SER A 12 -2.27 4.62 14.28
CA SER A 12 -2.06 4.01 12.96
C SER A 12 -1.81 2.50 13.06
N ASN A 13 -0.97 2.07 14.01
CA ASN A 13 -0.69 0.66 14.25
C ASN A 13 -1.91 -0.08 14.81
N ALA A 14 -2.65 0.53 15.73
CA ALA A 14 -3.86 -0.04 16.31
C ALA A 14 -4.93 -0.27 15.24
N TYR A 15 -5.15 0.72 14.38
CA TYR A 15 -6.06 0.63 13.25
C TYR A 15 -5.66 -0.48 12.28
N LEU A 16 -4.41 -0.49 11.77
CA LEU A 16 -3.98 -1.53 10.82
C LEU A 16 -4.05 -2.93 11.42
N LYS A 17 -3.71 -3.08 12.71
CA LYS A 17 -3.84 -4.37 13.42
C LYS A 17 -5.30 -4.83 13.46
N ARG A 18 -6.24 -3.92 13.74
CA ARG A 18 -7.67 -4.24 13.79
C ARG A 18 -8.22 -4.58 12.40
N GLN A 19 -7.84 -3.82 11.38
CA GLN A 19 -8.19 -4.06 9.99
C GLN A 19 -7.67 -5.43 9.55
N ASN A 20 -6.37 -5.67 9.64
CA ASN A 20 -5.75 -6.91 9.17
C ASN A 20 -6.26 -8.14 9.91
N LYS A 21 -6.55 -8.05 11.22
CA LYS A 21 -7.17 -9.15 11.97
C LYS A 21 -8.55 -9.51 11.42
N THR A 22 -9.33 -8.51 11.01
CA THR A 22 -10.67 -8.72 10.46
C THR A 22 -10.58 -9.29 9.04
N LEU A 23 -9.67 -8.75 8.22
CA LEU A 23 -9.45 -9.22 6.85
C LEU A 23 -8.83 -10.62 6.80
N ALA A 24 -8.02 -11.01 7.77
CA ALA A 24 -7.45 -12.36 7.84
C ALA A 24 -8.54 -13.46 7.84
N ILE A 25 -9.68 -13.20 8.48
CA ILE A 25 -10.82 -14.14 8.50
C ILE A 25 -11.40 -14.27 7.09
N PHE A 26 -11.65 -13.15 6.42
CA PHE A 26 -12.16 -13.12 5.05
C PHE A 26 -11.21 -13.82 4.07
N VAL A 27 -9.92 -13.50 4.15
CA VAL A 27 -8.85 -14.10 3.33
C VAL A 27 -8.81 -15.61 3.54
N LEU A 28 -8.90 -16.09 4.79
CA LEU A 28 -8.87 -17.52 5.06
C LEU A 28 -10.08 -18.24 4.46
N ILE A 29 -11.28 -17.67 4.58
CA ILE A 29 -12.50 -18.24 3.99
C ILE A 29 -12.35 -18.29 2.46
N MET A 30 -11.89 -17.20 1.84
CA MET A 30 -11.67 -17.16 0.39
C MET A 30 -10.59 -18.15 -0.06
N ALA A 31 -9.50 -18.29 0.68
CA ALA A 31 -8.45 -19.26 0.35
C ALA A 31 -8.97 -20.70 0.38
N ILE A 32 -9.81 -21.06 1.37
CA ILE A 32 -10.45 -22.37 1.43
C ILE A 32 -11.37 -22.59 0.23
N LEU A 33 -12.16 -21.59 -0.15
CA LEU A 33 -13.03 -21.68 -1.32
C LEU A 33 -12.22 -21.86 -2.61
N LEU A 34 -11.16 -21.08 -2.81
CA LEU A 34 -10.27 -21.22 -3.97
C LEU A 34 -9.59 -22.58 -4.01
N TRP A 35 -9.23 -23.14 -2.85
CA TRP A 35 -8.63 -24.47 -2.79
C TRP A 35 -9.61 -25.55 -3.22
N ILE A 36 -10.85 -25.52 -2.71
CA ILE A 36 -11.88 -26.53 -3.02
C ILE A 36 -12.37 -26.42 -4.46
N LEU A 37 -12.55 -25.19 -4.96
CA LEU A 37 -13.18 -24.95 -6.26
C LEU A 37 -12.20 -24.93 -7.44
N LEU A 38 -10.93 -24.57 -7.21
CA LEU A 38 -9.95 -24.42 -8.27
C LEU A 38 -8.74 -25.34 -8.03
N ASP A 39 -7.75 -24.88 -7.27
CA ASP A 39 -6.52 -25.62 -7.02
C ASP A 39 -5.80 -25.08 -5.78
N PHE A 40 -5.12 -25.97 -5.05
CA PHE A 40 -4.32 -25.59 -3.87
C PHE A 40 -3.24 -24.54 -4.17
N ARG A 41 -2.61 -24.60 -5.34
CA ARG A 41 -1.56 -23.67 -5.79
C ARG A 41 -2.13 -22.25 -5.95
N ILE A 42 -3.34 -22.13 -6.49
CA ILE A 42 -4.04 -20.84 -6.65
C ILE A 42 -4.38 -20.26 -5.28
N ALA A 43 -4.91 -21.09 -4.36
CA ALA A 43 -5.19 -20.66 -2.99
C ALA A 43 -3.94 -20.20 -2.24
N LEU A 44 -2.81 -20.91 -2.42
CA LEU A 44 -1.53 -20.52 -1.84
C LEU A 44 -1.02 -19.20 -2.42
N ALA A 45 -1.08 -19.04 -3.75
CA ALA A 45 -0.69 -17.80 -4.41
C ALA A 45 -1.56 -16.62 -3.97
N TYR A 46 -2.87 -16.82 -3.81
CA TYR A 46 -3.80 -15.86 -3.23
C TYR A 46 -3.35 -15.39 -1.84
N ILE A 47 -3.03 -16.32 -0.94
CA ILE A 47 -2.52 -15.96 0.40
C ILE A 47 -1.21 -15.15 0.29
N LEU A 48 -0.29 -15.57 -0.60
CA LEU A 48 0.97 -14.85 -0.81
C LEU A 48 0.74 -13.43 -1.34
N GLY A 49 -0.22 -13.24 -2.24
CA GLY A 49 -0.63 -11.93 -2.76
C GLY A 49 -1.16 -11.03 -1.65
N THR A 50 -2.05 -11.55 -0.82
CA THR A 50 -2.57 -10.83 0.35
C THR A 50 -1.45 -10.45 1.31
N ILE A 51 -0.55 -11.38 1.66
CA ILE A 51 0.56 -11.08 2.59
C ILE A 51 1.48 -10.02 1.98
N CYS A 52 1.80 -10.12 0.70
CA CYS A 52 2.62 -9.16 -0.02
C CYS A 52 2.02 -7.75 0.06
N THR A 53 0.72 -7.60 -0.25
CA THR A 53 0.01 -6.32 -0.17
C THR A 53 -0.05 -5.79 1.27
N ALA A 54 -0.30 -6.65 2.25
CA ALA A 54 -0.32 -6.24 3.66
C ALA A 54 1.04 -5.71 4.14
N LEU A 55 2.12 -6.38 3.75
CA LEU A 55 3.48 -5.97 4.10
C LEU A 55 3.87 -4.66 3.40
N ALA A 56 3.54 -4.51 2.12
CA ALA A 56 3.78 -3.27 1.37
C ALA A 56 3.09 -2.07 2.00
N SER A 57 1.79 -2.19 2.30
CA SER A 57 1.02 -1.14 2.97
C SER A 57 1.57 -0.81 4.34
N PHE A 58 1.97 -1.82 5.12
CA PHE A 58 2.55 -1.61 6.45
C PHE A 58 3.91 -0.89 6.38
N LEU A 59 4.79 -1.29 5.47
CA LEU A 59 6.10 -0.65 5.29
C LEU A 59 5.96 0.80 4.84
N GLY A 60 5.04 1.08 3.92
CA GLY A 60 4.73 2.45 3.48
C GLY A 60 4.23 3.32 4.63
N MET A 61 3.25 2.84 5.40
CA MET A 61 2.72 3.55 6.57
C MET A 61 3.79 3.76 7.63
N ALA A 62 4.59 2.74 7.95
CA ALA A 62 5.67 2.85 8.93
C ALA A 62 6.75 3.86 8.52
N ALA A 63 7.02 3.99 7.22
CA ALA A 63 7.91 5.02 6.69
C ALA A 63 7.28 6.41 6.80
N ALA A 64 6.01 6.58 6.43
CA ALA A 64 5.29 7.85 6.51
C ALA A 64 5.18 8.39 7.95
N VAL A 65 4.81 7.53 8.90
CA VAL A 65 4.72 7.87 10.33
C VAL A 65 6.07 8.25 10.94
N ARG A 66 7.20 7.81 10.37
CA ARG A 66 8.52 8.27 10.81
C ARG A 66 8.93 9.55 10.10
N ALA A 67 8.60 9.67 8.81
CA ALA A 67 8.97 10.82 8.01
C ALA A 67 8.22 12.10 8.44
N ASN A 68 6.93 12.00 8.82
CA ASN A 68 6.09 13.15 9.14
C ASN A 68 6.71 14.09 10.22
N VAL A 69 7.21 13.55 11.33
CA VAL A 69 7.79 14.33 12.43
C VAL A 69 9.15 14.92 12.06
N ILE A 70 9.92 14.20 11.24
CA ILE A 70 11.24 14.64 10.76
C ILE A 70 11.04 15.79 9.75
N THR A 71 10.07 15.64 8.84
CA THR A 71 9.66 16.69 7.89
C THR A 71 9.16 17.93 8.61
N ALA A 72 8.28 17.79 9.60
CA ALA A 72 7.78 18.92 10.39
C ALA A 72 8.90 19.66 11.11
N ASN A 73 9.86 18.93 11.69
CA ASN A 73 11.01 19.54 12.35
C ASN A 73 11.96 20.24 11.35
N ALA A 74 12.21 19.64 10.18
CA ALA A 74 13.05 20.23 9.14
C ALA A 74 12.44 21.50 8.53
N ALA A 75 11.11 21.57 8.43
CA ALA A 75 10.39 22.73 7.91
C ALA A 75 10.59 24.00 8.76
N ARG A 76 11.04 23.86 10.01
CA ARG A 76 11.42 25.01 10.86
C ARG A 76 12.67 25.73 10.36
N GLY A 77 13.53 25.04 9.61
CA GLY A 77 14.78 25.60 9.06
C GLY A 77 14.69 25.88 7.57
N SER A 78 14.27 24.88 6.78
CA SER A 78 14.31 24.95 5.32
C SER A 78 13.21 24.12 4.70
N LEU A 79 12.46 24.73 3.77
CA LEU A 79 11.47 24.03 2.96
C LEU A 79 12.13 22.96 2.07
N ASN A 80 13.33 23.23 1.54
CA ASN A 80 14.05 22.28 0.70
C ASN A 80 14.47 21.02 1.49
N ASP A 81 14.86 21.17 2.76
CA ASP A 81 15.25 20.02 3.58
C ASP A 81 14.02 19.20 3.97
N ALA A 82 12.92 19.88 4.34
CA ALA A 82 11.63 19.23 4.59
C ALA A 82 11.12 18.46 3.36
N PHE A 83 11.21 19.06 2.18
CA PHE A 83 10.82 18.43 0.91
C PHE A 83 11.63 17.16 0.66
N LYS A 84 12.95 17.20 0.79
CA LYS A 84 13.81 16.01 0.60
C LYS A 84 13.41 14.87 1.53
N ILE A 85 13.21 15.16 2.82
CA ILE A 85 12.80 14.13 3.79
C ILE A 85 11.45 13.53 3.40
N ALA A 86 10.46 14.36 3.06
CA ALA A 86 9.15 13.89 2.61
C ALA A 86 9.24 13.04 1.34
N PHE A 87 10.04 13.49 0.36
CA PHE A 87 10.28 12.79 -0.90
C PHE A 87 10.90 11.41 -0.67
N TYR A 88 12.00 11.32 0.09
CA TYR A 88 12.63 10.03 0.39
C TYR A 88 11.74 9.13 1.25
N GLY A 89 10.91 9.70 2.14
CA GLY A 89 9.87 8.96 2.85
C GLY A 89 8.87 8.30 1.90
N GLY A 90 8.39 9.03 0.89
CA GLY A 90 7.52 8.49 -0.16
C GLY A 90 8.23 7.49 -1.08
N ALA A 91 9.51 7.70 -1.38
CA ALA A 91 10.30 6.79 -2.21
C ALA A 91 10.42 5.40 -1.59
N VAL A 92 10.53 5.28 -0.26
CA VAL A 92 10.52 3.98 0.45
C VAL A 92 9.23 3.22 0.17
N MET A 93 8.08 3.89 0.22
CA MET A 93 6.78 3.27 -0.09
C MET A 93 6.73 2.81 -1.56
N GLY A 94 7.06 3.69 -2.51
CA GLY A 94 7.00 3.38 -3.94
C GLY A 94 7.91 2.22 -4.33
N LEU A 95 9.17 2.23 -3.89
CA LEU A 95 10.13 1.15 -4.17
C LEU A 95 9.74 -0.17 -3.50
N SER A 96 9.18 -0.12 -2.29
CA SER A 96 8.67 -1.30 -1.59
C SER A 96 7.52 -1.95 -2.35
N ILE A 97 6.55 -1.15 -2.82
CA ILE A 97 5.39 -1.63 -3.58
C ILE A 97 5.83 -2.33 -4.87
N VAL A 98 6.59 -1.63 -5.72
CA VAL A 98 7.00 -2.15 -7.03
C VAL A 98 7.96 -3.33 -6.88
N GLY A 99 8.89 -3.25 -5.93
CA GLY A 99 9.85 -4.31 -5.66
C GLY A 99 9.20 -5.60 -5.19
N MET A 100 8.25 -5.53 -4.24
CA MET A 100 7.53 -6.70 -3.74
C MET A 100 6.58 -7.29 -4.79
N ALA A 101 5.89 -6.45 -5.56
CA ALA A 101 5.03 -6.90 -6.65
C ALA A 101 5.81 -7.70 -7.70
N LEU A 102 6.88 -7.11 -8.25
CA LEU A 102 7.70 -7.77 -9.26
C LEU A 102 8.38 -9.02 -8.72
N LEU A 103 8.91 -8.99 -7.49
CA LEU A 103 9.52 -10.16 -6.88
C LEU A 103 8.50 -11.29 -6.73
N GLY A 104 7.30 -11.00 -6.21
CA GLY A 104 6.24 -11.99 -6.02
C GLY A 104 5.81 -12.64 -7.33
N ILE A 105 5.51 -11.83 -8.35
CA ILE A 105 5.13 -12.32 -9.68
C ILE A 105 6.26 -13.14 -10.31
N SER A 106 7.50 -12.62 -10.25
CA SER A 106 8.65 -13.30 -10.85
C SER A 106 8.95 -14.63 -10.19
N VAL A 107 8.88 -14.73 -8.86
CA VAL A 107 9.10 -15.99 -8.13
C VAL A 107 8.04 -17.02 -8.50
N LEU A 108 6.77 -16.63 -8.52
CA LEU A 108 5.70 -17.55 -8.93
C LEU A 108 5.86 -17.99 -10.38
N TYR A 109 6.20 -17.07 -11.29
CA TYR A 109 6.46 -17.39 -12.68
C TYR A 109 7.66 -18.34 -12.86
N LEU A 110 8.75 -18.16 -12.09
CA LEU A 110 9.92 -19.04 -12.13
C LEU A 110 9.59 -20.46 -11.65
N ILE A 111 8.68 -20.62 -10.69
CA ILE A 111 8.30 -21.92 -10.13
C ILE A 111 7.31 -22.65 -11.06
N PHE A 112 6.29 -21.96 -11.56
CA PHE A 112 5.18 -22.60 -12.28
C PHE A 112 5.28 -22.46 -13.81
N GLY A 113 6.14 -21.60 -14.32
CA GLY A 113 6.39 -21.42 -15.75
C GLY A 113 5.19 -20.82 -16.51
N PRO A 114 5.25 -20.85 -17.86
CA PRO A 114 4.23 -20.25 -18.72
C PRO A 114 2.87 -20.96 -18.72
N GLU A 115 2.82 -22.22 -18.26
CA GLU A 115 1.56 -22.96 -18.07
C GLU A 115 0.93 -22.67 -16.70
N GLY A 116 1.65 -21.99 -15.81
CA GLY A 116 1.24 -21.69 -14.43
C GLY A 116 0.62 -20.31 -14.23
N LEU A 117 0.22 -19.61 -15.30
CA LEU A 117 -0.28 -18.23 -15.19
C LEU A 117 -1.56 -18.11 -14.35
N ASP A 118 -2.38 -19.16 -14.27
CA ASP A 118 -3.55 -19.18 -13.39
C ASP A 118 -3.16 -19.09 -11.90
N VAL A 119 -1.99 -19.63 -11.53
CA VAL A 119 -1.44 -19.50 -10.17
C VAL A 119 -1.00 -18.06 -9.91
N VAL A 120 -0.35 -17.43 -10.89
CA VAL A 120 0.05 -16.01 -10.83
C VAL A 120 -1.19 -15.10 -10.75
N LEU A 121 -2.27 -15.45 -11.45
CA LEU A 121 -3.56 -14.78 -11.35
C LEU A 121 -4.15 -14.90 -9.94
N GLY A 122 -3.99 -16.06 -9.28
CA GLY A 122 -4.33 -16.23 -7.86
C GLY A 122 -3.62 -15.21 -6.97
N PHE A 123 -2.34 -14.94 -7.19
CA PHE A 123 -1.58 -13.91 -6.48
C PHE A 123 -2.15 -12.49 -6.72
N SER A 124 -2.48 -12.16 -7.97
CA SER A 124 -3.19 -10.91 -8.29
C SER A 124 -4.50 -10.79 -7.52
N PHE A 125 -5.32 -11.85 -7.51
CA PHE A 125 -6.59 -11.85 -6.80
C PHE A 125 -6.43 -11.66 -5.29
N GLY A 126 -5.37 -12.22 -4.70
CA GLY A 126 -5.01 -12.02 -3.30
C GLY A 126 -4.65 -10.58 -2.96
N ALA A 127 -3.93 -9.91 -3.85
CA ALA A 127 -3.60 -8.51 -3.72
C ALA A 127 -4.86 -7.63 -3.80
N SER A 128 -5.72 -7.84 -4.80
CA SER A 128 -6.97 -7.09 -4.98
C SER A 128 -7.93 -7.24 -3.81
N ALA A 129 -8.06 -8.47 -3.29
CA ALA A 129 -8.93 -8.75 -2.15
C ALA A 129 -8.54 -7.93 -0.92
N LEU A 130 -7.25 -7.85 -0.59
CA LEU A 130 -6.81 -7.02 0.53
C LEU A 130 -6.94 -5.53 0.22
N ALA A 131 -6.54 -5.11 -0.98
CA ALA A 131 -6.52 -3.71 -1.40
C ALA A 131 -7.90 -3.07 -1.34
N LEU A 132 -8.93 -3.77 -1.82
CA LEU A 132 -10.32 -3.31 -1.77
C LEU A 132 -10.72 -2.88 -0.35
N PHE A 133 -10.51 -3.76 0.63
CA PHE A 133 -10.91 -3.47 2.01
C PHE A 133 -9.97 -2.51 2.72
N ALA A 134 -8.66 -2.53 2.41
CA ALA A 134 -7.71 -1.59 2.99
C ALA A 134 -8.01 -0.15 2.54
N LYS A 135 -8.29 0.05 1.25
CA LYS A 135 -8.67 1.35 0.68
C LYS A 135 -10.03 1.81 1.21
N ALA A 136 -11.03 0.94 1.20
CA ALA A 136 -12.37 1.29 1.70
C ALA A 136 -12.35 1.60 3.20
N GLY A 137 -11.73 0.74 4.01
CA GLY A 137 -11.65 0.93 5.46
C GLY A 137 -10.87 2.18 5.83
N GLY A 138 -9.64 2.31 5.31
CA GLY A 138 -8.79 3.46 5.59
C GLY A 138 -9.40 4.77 5.08
N GLY A 139 -10.04 4.73 3.91
CA GLY A 139 -10.76 5.86 3.32
C GLY A 139 -11.95 6.32 4.15
N ILE A 140 -12.75 5.38 4.68
CA ILE A 140 -13.84 5.71 5.60
C ILE A 140 -13.30 6.33 6.88
N TYR A 141 -12.24 5.74 7.45
CA TYR A 141 -11.64 6.25 8.68
C TYR A 141 -11.11 7.68 8.50
N THR A 142 -10.27 7.91 7.48
CA THR A 142 -9.67 9.24 7.23
C THR A 142 -10.72 10.29 6.93
N LYS A 143 -11.63 10.03 5.99
CA LYS A 143 -12.62 11.05 5.58
C LYS A 143 -13.68 11.33 6.63
N THR A 144 -13.98 10.38 7.50
CA THR A 144 -14.87 10.66 8.64
C THR A 144 -14.18 11.58 9.67
N ALA A 145 -12.88 11.37 9.91
CA ALA A 145 -12.11 12.18 10.85
C ALA A 145 -11.86 13.59 10.32
N ASP A 146 -11.38 13.70 9.08
CA ASP A 146 -11.13 14.93 8.30
C ASP A 146 -12.38 15.83 8.29
N ILE A 147 -13.51 15.33 7.77
CA ILE A 147 -14.77 16.09 7.71
C ILE A 147 -15.24 16.53 9.10
N GLY A 148 -15.12 15.67 10.12
CA GLY A 148 -15.51 15.99 11.49
C GLY A 148 -14.62 17.08 12.11
N ALA A 149 -13.30 16.99 11.90
CA ALA A 149 -12.33 17.94 12.41
C ALA A 149 -12.54 19.31 11.77
N ASP A 150 -12.67 19.35 10.44
CA ASP A 150 -12.71 20.60 9.68
C ASP A 150 -14.03 21.34 9.83
N LEU A 151 -15.17 20.65 9.79
CA LEU A 151 -16.47 21.32 9.91
C LEU A 151 -16.65 21.95 11.29
N VAL A 152 -16.43 21.17 12.36
CA VAL A 152 -16.62 21.71 13.72
C VAL A 152 -15.52 22.71 14.06
N GLY A 153 -14.26 22.41 13.72
CA GLY A 153 -13.12 23.29 14.03
C GLY A 153 -13.18 24.61 13.28
N LYS A 154 -13.15 24.57 11.94
CA LYS A 154 -12.98 25.76 11.11
C LYS A 154 -14.30 26.52 10.91
N VAL A 155 -15.41 25.80 10.70
CA VAL A 155 -16.68 26.42 10.32
C VAL A 155 -17.52 26.83 11.54
N GLU A 156 -17.66 25.95 12.53
CA GLU A 156 -18.50 26.23 13.70
C GLU A 156 -17.78 27.03 14.79
N LEU A 157 -16.55 26.62 15.15
CA LEU A 157 -15.78 27.20 16.25
C LEU A 157 -14.81 28.31 15.81
N GLY A 158 -14.50 28.40 14.52
CA GLY A 158 -13.55 29.37 13.97
C GLY A 158 -12.12 29.20 14.48
N ILE A 159 -11.73 27.98 14.90
CA ILE A 159 -10.36 27.66 15.29
C ILE A 159 -9.54 27.21 14.05
N PRO A 160 -8.21 27.37 14.07
CA PRO A 160 -7.35 26.89 12.98
C PRO A 160 -7.53 25.39 12.67
N GLU A 161 -7.18 25.01 11.45
CA GLU A 161 -6.98 23.61 11.06
C GLU A 161 -5.87 22.97 11.90
N ASP A 162 -6.00 21.67 12.19
CA ASP A 162 -5.10 20.92 13.07
C ASP A 162 -4.90 21.51 14.49
N ASP A 163 -5.84 22.33 14.97
CA ASP A 163 -5.72 22.94 16.29
C ASP A 163 -5.77 21.86 17.40
N PRO A 164 -4.80 21.84 18.34
CA PRO A 164 -4.70 20.80 19.36
C PRO A 164 -5.89 20.76 20.34
N ARG A 165 -6.77 21.77 20.35
CA ARG A 165 -8.00 21.78 21.13
C ARG A 165 -9.11 20.93 20.48
N ASN A 166 -8.98 20.63 19.20
CA ASN A 166 -9.95 19.82 18.47
C ASN A 166 -9.65 18.32 18.68
N PRO A 167 -10.53 17.55 19.33
CA PRO A 167 -10.27 16.15 19.67
C PRO A 167 -10.20 15.23 18.44
N ALA A 168 -10.67 15.68 17.26
CA ALA A 168 -10.65 14.90 16.04
C ALA A 168 -9.28 14.91 15.32
N VAL A 169 -8.38 15.84 15.64
CA VAL A 169 -7.13 16.07 14.89
C VAL A 169 -6.18 14.87 14.94
N ILE A 170 -6.11 14.16 16.07
CA ILE A 170 -5.30 12.92 16.14
C ILE A 170 -5.90 11.84 15.23
N ALA A 171 -7.22 11.71 15.19
CA ALA A 171 -7.88 10.73 14.33
C ALA A 171 -7.67 11.08 12.85
N ASP A 172 -7.70 12.36 12.50
CA ASP A 172 -7.45 12.87 11.15
C ASP A 172 -6.03 12.52 10.67
N ASN A 173 -5.02 12.91 11.46
CA ASN A 173 -3.62 12.61 11.18
C ASN A 173 -3.31 11.09 11.19
N VAL A 174 -4.01 10.29 12.01
CA VAL A 174 -3.96 8.81 11.89
C VAL A 174 -4.58 8.36 10.57
N GLY A 175 -5.69 8.98 10.18
CA GLY A 175 -6.41 8.79 8.93
C GLY A 175 -5.51 8.91 7.71
N ASP A 176 -4.72 9.97 7.61
CA ASP A 176 -3.76 10.14 6.51
C ASP A 176 -2.80 8.95 6.37
N ASN A 177 -2.33 8.42 7.50
CA ASN A 177 -1.40 7.30 7.48
C ASN A 177 -2.07 5.97 7.12
N VAL A 178 -3.32 5.75 7.54
CA VAL A 178 -4.01 4.46 7.33
C VAL A 178 -4.84 4.41 6.05
N GLY A 179 -5.40 5.53 5.62
CA GLY A 179 -6.14 5.69 4.37
C GLY A 179 -5.21 6.09 3.24
N ASP A 180 -4.67 7.29 3.33
CA ASP A 180 -4.01 7.94 2.19
C ASP A 180 -2.62 7.34 1.92
N VAL A 181 -1.97 6.76 2.93
CA VAL A 181 -0.71 6.00 2.76
C VAL A 181 -0.98 4.50 2.65
N ALA A 182 -1.44 3.85 3.71
CA ALA A 182 -1.55 2.38 3.69
C ALA A 182 -2.59 1.85 2.68
N GLY A 183 -3.76 2.52 2.60
CA GLY A 183 -4.83 2.19 1.68
C GLY A 183 -4.44 2.45 0.22
N THR A 184 -3.91 3.64 -0.09
CA THR A 184 -3.37 3.95 -1.43
C THR A 184 -2.21 3.03 -1.80
N GLY A 185 -1.36 2.66 -0.85
CA GLY A 185 -0.29 1.69 -1.08
C GLY A 185 -0.81 0.31 -1.48
N ALA A 186 -1.91 -0.12 -0.85
CA ALA A 186 -2.58 -1.37 -1.17
C ALA A 186 -3.19 -1.33 -2.59
N ASP A 187 -3.79 -0.20 -2.94
CA ASP A 187 -4.40 0.04 -4.26
C ASP A 187 -3.36 0.06 -5.38
N LEU A 188 -2.21 0.70 -5.14
CA LEU A 188 -1.12 0.79 -6.11
C LEU A 188 -0.46 -0.57 -6.34
N ILE A 189 -0.22 -1.37 -5.29
CA ILE A 189 0.36 -2.70 -5.46
C ILE A 189 -0.61 -3.64 -6.20
N ASP A 190 -1.90 -3.58 -5.89
CA ASP A 190 -2.93 -4.31 -6.62
C ASP A 190 -2.95 -3.92 -8.11
N SER A 191 -3.08 -2.63 -8.40
CA SER A 191 -3.10 -2.11 -9.76
C SER A 191 -1.84 -2.51 -10.55
N TYR A 192 -0.68 -2.46 -9.89
CA TYR A 192 0.58 -2.85 -10.51
C TYR A 192 0.61 -4.35 -10.84
N ILE A 193 0.24 -5.20 -9.89
CA ILE A 193 0.20 -6.65 -10.08
C ILE A 193 -0.81 -7.01 -11.17
N ALA A 194 -2.03 -6.47 -11.10
CA ALA A 194 -3.09 -6.74 -12.06
C ALA A 194 -2.68 -6.36 -13.49
N CYS A 195 -2.07 -5.19 -13.68
CA CYS A 195 -1.57 -4.75 -14.99
C CYS A 195 -0.48 -5.68 -15.55
N VAL A 196 0.50 -6.05 -14.72
CA VAL A 196 1.58 -6.95 -15.14
C VAL A 196 1.02 -8.32 -15.50
N VAL A 197 0.19 -8.91 -14.65
CA VAL A 197 -0.39 -10.25 -14.87
C VAL A 197 -1.32 -10.25 -16.08
N ALA A 198 -2.14 -9.22 -16.28
CA ALA A 198 -2.97 -9.10 -17.49
C ALA A 198 -2.11 -9.06 -18.77
N ALA A 199 -1.02 -8.29 -18.75
CA ALA A 199 -0.08 -8.24 -19.87
C ALA A 199 0.63 -9.58 -20.10
N MET A 200 0.96 -10.32 -19.04
CA MET A 200 1.54 -11.68 -19.14
C MET A 200 0.57 -12.66 -19.82
N ILE A 201 -0.71 -12.64 -19.41
CA ILE A 201 -1.76 -13.51 -19.97
C ILE A 201 -2.00 -13.18 -21.45
N LEU A 202 -2.07 -11.90 -21.83
CA LEU A 202 -2.15 -11.50 -23.24
C LEU A 202 -0.88 -11.87 -24.01
N GLY A 203 0.29 -11.71 -23.40
CA GLY A 203 1.57 -12.13 -23.99
C GLY A 203 1.57 -13.62 -24.34
N ARG A 204 0.98 -14.48 -23.48
CA ARG A 204 0.90 -15.93 -23.70
C ARG A 204 0.20 -16.29 -25.02
N THR A 205 -0.81 -15.52 -25.45
CA THR A 205 -1.52 -15.77 -26.70
C THR A 205 -0.69 -15.41 -27.94
N LEU A 206 0.32 -14.55 -27.78
CA LEU A 206 1.24 -14.12 -28.85
C LEU A 206 2.54 -14.96 -28.87
N GLY A 207 2.89 -15.61 -27.75
CA GLY A 207 4.03 -16.50 -27.62
C GLY A 207 4.72 -16.40 -26.26
N ILE A 208 5.43 -17.46 -25.86
CA ILE A 208 6.03 -17.56 -24.50
C ILE A 208 7.00 -16.41 -24.21
N ASN A 209 7.72 -15.90 -25.21
CA ASN A 209 8.66 -14.79 -25.05
C ASN A 209 7.97 -13.49 -24.61
N PHE A 210 6.69 -13.29 -24.97
CA PHE A 210 5.94 -12.08 -24.61
C PHE A 210 5.38 -12.13 -23.19
N VAL A 211 5.36 -13.30 -22.55
CA VAL A 211 4.95 -13.46 -21.14
C VAL A 211 5.94 -12.76 -20.20
N VAL A 212 7.23 -12.77 -20.53
CA VAL A 212 8.28 -12.20 -19.67
C VAL A 212 8.48 -10.69 -19.91
N LEU A 213 8.03 -10.19 -21.06
CA LEU A 213 8.19 -8.78 -21.46
C LEU A 213 7.71 -7.76 -20.40
N PRO A 214 6.49 -7.85 -19.82
CA PRO A 214 6.06 -6.89 -18.80
C PRO A 214 6.92 -6.90 -17.53
N LEU A 215 7.50 -8.05 -17.17
CA LEU A 215 8.42 -8.15 -16.03
C LEU A 215 9.74 -7.43 -16.32
N LEU A 216 10.27 -7.55 -17.53
CA LEU A 216 11.48 -6.84 -17.95
C LEU A 216 11.27 -5.33 -17.98
N ILE A 217 10.13 -4.88 -18.52
CA ILE A 217 9.76 -3.46 -18.51
C ILE A 217 9.68 -2.94 -17.07
N GLY A 218 9.01 -3.68 -16.17
CA GLY A 218 8.93 -3.35 -14.76
C GLY A 218 10.30 -3.26 -14.09
N ALA A 219 11.20 -4.22 -14.34
CA ALA A 219 12.55 -4.25 -13.80
C ALA A 219 13.38 -3.05 -14.26
N ILE A 220 13.36 -2.72 -15.56
CA ILE A 220 14.02 -1.52 -16.11
C ILE A 220 13.42 -0.26 -15.50
N GLY A 221 12.10 -0.24 -15.29
CA GLY A 221 11.38 0.83 -14.61
C GLY A 221 11.91 1.10 -13.20
N ILE A 222 12.15 0.05 -12.39
CA ILE A 222 12.77 0.22 -11.06
C ILE A 222 14.13 0.92 -11.16
N PHE A 223 15.01 0.48 -12.07
CA PHE A 223 16.33 1.10 -12.23
C PHE A 223 16.23 2.57 -12.67
N ALA A 224 15.32 2.87 -13.60
CA ALA A 224 15.06 4.24 -14.03
C ALA A 224 14.52 5.10 -12.86
N SER A 225 13.61 4.56 -12.04
CA SER A 225 13.10 5.24 -10.84
C SER A 225 14.20 5.49 -9.82
N LEU A 226 15.07 4.51 -9.55
CA LEU A 226 16.23 4.67 -8.66
C LEU A 226 17.16 5.78 -9.14
N ILE A 227 17.49 5.79 -10.44
CA ILE A 227 18.29 6.88 -11.04
C ILE A 227 17.57 8.22 -10.86
N GLY A 228 16.26 8.27 -11.12
CA GLY A 228 15.42 9.46 -10.95
C GLY A 228 15.46 10.02 -9.52
N THR A 229 15.46 9.14 -8.50
CA THR A 229 15.49 9.60 -7.10
C THR A 229 16.74 10.40 -6.72
N PHE A 230 17.87 10.23 -7.44
CA PHE A 230 19.08 11.03 -7.19
C PHE A 230 19.00 12.48 -7.67
N PHE A 231 17.99 12.81 -8.48
CA PHE A 231 17.78 14.18 -9.00
C PHE A 231 16.81 15.01 -8.14
N CYS A 232 16.33 14.46 -7.02
CA CYS A 232 15.39 15.10 -6.10
C CYS A 232 16.04 15.50 -4.76
#